data_AF-B7S7J0-F1
#
_entry.id   AF-B7S7J0-F1
#
_cell.length_a   1.000
_cell.length_b   1.000
_cell.length_c   1.000
_cell.angle_alpha   90.00
_cell.angle_beta   90.00
_cell.angle_gamma   90.00
#
_symmetry.space_group_name_H-M   'P 1'
#
loop_
_entity.id
_entity.type
_entity.pdbx_description
1 polymer ?
#
loop_
_entity_poly.entity_id
_entity_poly.type
_entity_poly.pdbx_seq_one_letter_code
_entity_poly.pdbx_strand_id
1 'polypeptide(L)' 'ILIYNPKLTLLNFYLYTLMTAAVFLTFNSLKVLNLSALMTAWTKMPSLSTILLLTLLSLAGLPPLTGFLPKW' A
#
# COMPACT_ATOMS: atom_id res chain seq x y z
N ILE A 1 15.08 -3.21 -16.23
CA ILE A 1 14.12 -4.13 -16.90
C ILE A 1 12.80 -3.43 -17.24
N LEU A 2 12.13 -2.74 -16.30
CA LEU A 2 10.84 -2.07 -16.50
C LEU A 2 10.76 -1.19 -17.77
N ILE A 3 11.74 -0.31 -18.01
CA ILE A 3 11.73 0.64 -19.14
C ILE A 3 11.76 -0.07 -20.51
N TYR A 4 12.33 -1.28 -20.57
CA TYR A 4 12.49 -2.03 -21.82
C TYR A 4 11.24 -2.82 -22.23
N ASN A 5 10.26 -2.98 -21.33
CA ASN A 5 9.01 -3.68 -21.63
C ASN A 5 7.80 -2.82 -21.24
N PRO A 6 7.11 -2.17 -22.20
CA PRO A 6 5.98 -1.28 -21.92
C PRO A 6 4.79 -2.01 -21.28
N LYS A 7 4.71 -3.35 -21.37
CA LYS A 7 3.67 -4.13 -20.68
C LYS A 7 3.92 -4.20 -19.18
N LEU A 8 5.18 -4.30 -18.75
CA LEU A 8 5.55 -4.35 -17.32
C LEU A 8 5.39 -2.98 -16.65
N THR A 9 5.64 -1.89 -17.37
CA THR A 9 5.40 -0.53 -16.83
C THR A 9 3.92 -0.28 -16.58
N LEU A 10 3.05 -0.71 -17.50
CA LEU A 10 1.60 -0.59 -17.38
C LEU A 10 1.07 -1.41 -16.19
N LEU A 11 1.58 -2.63 -15.99
CA LEU A 11 1.25 -3.46 -14.83
C LEU A 11 1.62 -2.78 -13.51
N ASN A 12 2.83 -2.20 -13.44
CA ASN A 12 3.27 -1.47 -12.25
C ASN A 12 2.37 -0.26 -11.96
N PHE A 13 1.95 0.46 -13.00
CA PHE A 13 1.01 1.59 -12.85
C PHE A 13 -0.34 1.14 -12.27
N TYR A 14 -0.92 0.04 -12.76
CA TYR A 14 -2.17 -0.49 -12.20
C TYR A 14 -2.02 -0.96 -10.75
N LEU A 15 -0.94 -1.66 -10.42
CA LEU A 15 -0.67 -2.08 -9.04
C LEU A 15 -0.51 -0.88 -8.11
N TYR A 16 0.24 0.13 -8.54
CA TYR A 16 0.50 1.33 -7.75
C TYR A 16 -0.77 2.16 -7.52
N THR A 17 -1.58 2.37 -8.56
CA THR A 17 -2.86 3.10 -8.47
C THR A 17 -3.85 2.38 -7.54
N LEU A 18 -3.93 1.05 -7.60
CA LEU A 18 -4.81 0.27 -6.74
C LEU A 18 -4.34 0.28 -5.26
N MET A 19 -3.03 0.14 -5.02
CA MET A 19 -2.46 0.19 -3.67
C MET A 19 -2.61 1.57 -3.03
N THR A 20 -2.37 2.65 -3.79
CA THR A 20 -2.56 4.02 -3.29
C THR A 20 -4.03 4.31 -2.98
N ALA A 21 -4.97 3.86 -3.82
CA ALA A 21 -6.40 3.97 -3.53
C ALA A 21 -6.79 3.25 -2.22
N ALA A 22 -6.26 2.04 -1.98
CA ALA A 22 -6.50 1.31 -0.73
C ALA A 22 -5.96 2.04 0.51
N VAL A 23 -4.78 2.66 0.41
CA VAL A 23 -4.20 3.48 1.49
C VAL A 23 -5.07 4.72 1.79
N PHE A 24 -5.54 5.42 0.75
CA PHE A 24 -6.45 6.56 0.96
C PHE A 24 -7.79 6.13 1.58
N LEU A 25 -8.34 4.99 1.17
CA LEU A 25 -9.60 4.48 1.69
C LEU A 25 -9.47 4.09 3.18
N THR A 26 -8.35 3.46 3.55
CA THR A 26 -8.07 3.10 4.95
C THR A 26 -7.88 4.34 5.82
N PHE A 27 -7.13 5.36 5.38
CA PHE A 27 -7.03 6.62 6.11
C PHE A 27 -8.39 7.33 6.28
N ASN A 28 -9.23 7.31 5.24
CA ASN A 28 -10.57 7.89 5.32
C ASN A 28 -11.44 7.16 6.35
N SER A 29 -11.42 5.82 6.35
CA SER A 29 -12.19 5.02 7.31
C SER A 29 -11.71 5.18 8.76
N LEU A 30 -10.41 5.41 8.98
CA LEU A 30 -9.83 5.68 10.29
C LEU A 30 -9.94 7.15 10.72
N LYS A 31 -10.36 8.05 9.81
CA LYS A 31 -10.33 9.51 9.98
C LYS A 31 -8.97 10.00 10.50
N VAL A 32 -7.90 9.41 9.98
CA VAL A 32 -6.52 9.72 10.39
C VAL A 32 -5.96 10.77 9.44
N LEU A 33 -5.69 11.96 9.98
CA LEU A 33 -5.04 13.06 9.26
C LEU A 33 -3.62 13.33 9.78
N ASN A 34 -3.34 12.94 11.02
CA ASN A 34 -2.10 13.22 11.73
C ASN A 34 -1.45 11.93 12.24
N LEU A 35 -0.13 11.95 12.42
CA LEU A 35 0.63 10.80 12.91
C LEU A 35 0.20 10.36 14.32
N SER A 36 -0.17 11.30 15.19
CA SER A 36 -0.73 10.99 16.52
C SER A 36 -2.05 10.22 16.43
N ALA A 37 -2.92 10.59 15.48
CA ALA A 37 -4.17 9.90 15.25
C ALA A 37 -3.94 8.47 14.73
N LEU A 38 -2.92 8.25 13.89
CA LEU A 38 -2.53 6.91 13.41
C LEU A 38 -2.11 5.99 14.56
N MET A 39 -1.32 6.50 15.52
CA MET A 39 -0.89 5.74 16.69
C MET A 39 -2.08 5.31 17.57
N THR A 40 -3.12 6.14 17.67
CA THR A 40 -4.36 5.79 18.38
C THR A 40 -5.31 4.88 17.58
N ALA A 41 -5.14 4.79 16.26
CA ALA A 41 -5.98 3.93 15.41
C ALA A 41 -5.70 2.44 15.66
N TRP A 42 -4.46 2.09 16.03
CA TRP A 42 -4.07 0.72 16.39
C TRP A 42 -4.91 0.14 17.54
N THR A 43 -5.24 0.96 18.54
CA THR A 43 -6.00 0.50 19.71
C THR A 43 -7.51 0.44 19.46
N LYS A 44 -8.02 1.20 18.48
CA LYS A 44 -9.44 1.25 18.14
C LYS A 44 -9.86 0.16 17.15
N MET A 45 -9.03 -0.08 16.13
CA MET A 45 -9.32 -1.07 15.07
C MET A 45 -8.04 -1.79 14.63
N PRO A 46 -7.61 -2.83 15.37
CA PRO A 46 -6.35 -3.55 15.11
C PRO A 46 -6.36 -4.33 13.78
N SER A 47 -7.53 -4.75 13.31
CA SER A 47 -7.66 -5.42 12.01
C SER A 47 -7.35 -4.47 10.85
N LEU A 48 -7.81 -3.22 10.92
CA LEU A 48 -7.59 -2.26 9.84
C LEU A 48 -6.17 -1.70 9.84
N SER A 49 -5.54 -1.57 11.01
CA SER A 49 -4.14 -1.17 11.13
C SER A 49 -3.17 -2.22 10.59
N THR A 50 -3.48 -3.51 10.74
CA THR A 50 -2.68 -4.60 10.15
C THR A 50 -2.78 -4.62 8.62
N ILE A 51 -3.96 -4.37 8.06
CA ILE A 51 -4.13 -4.20 6.60
C ILE A 51 -3.31 -3.01 6.09
N LEU A 52 -3.38 -1.87 6.78
CA LEU A 52 -2.60 -0.68 6.44
C LEU A 52 -1.09 -0.98 6.45
N LEU A 53 -0.61 -1.68 7.49
CA LEU A 53 0.79 -2.13 7.57
C LEU A 53 1.18 -3.02 6.37
N LEU A 54 0.38 -4.04 6.06
CA LEU A 54 0.63 -4.93 4.91
C LEU A 54 0.69 -4.16 3.58
N THR A 55 -0.21 -3.19 3.37
CA THR A 55 -0.21 -2.38 2.15
C THR A 55 1.03 -1.49 2.03
N LEU A 56 1.53 -0.94 3.14
CA LEU A 56 2.77 -0.16 3.16
C LEU A 56 4.01 -1.02 2.88
N LEU A 57 4.06 -2.23 3.45
CA LEU A 57 5.13 -3.19 3.15
C LEU A 57 5.11 -3.65 1.68
N SER A 58 3.93 -3.75 1.08
CA SER A 58 3.79 -4.04 -0.34
C SER A 58 4.33 -2.91 -1.22
N LEU A 59 4.06 -1.64 -0.86
CA LEU A 59 4.63 -0.47 -1.56
C LEU A 59 6.16 -0.39 -1.46
N ALA A 60 6.73 -0.77 -0.32
CA ALA A 60 8.18 -0.88 -0.16
C ALA A 60 8.78 -1.99 -1.05
N GLY A 61 7.95 -2.93 -1.52
CA GLY A 61 8.34 -4.03 -2.40
C GLY A 61 9.22 -5.04 -1.69
N LEU A 62 8.79 -5.52 -0.53
CA LEU A 62 9.42 -6.64 0.16
C LEU A 62 8.99 -7.98 -0.47
N PRO A 63 9.91 -8.96 -0.64
CA PRO A 63 9.57 -10.33 -1.04
C PRO A 63 8.90 -11.01 0.16
N PRO A 64 7.55 -11.14 0.21
CA PRO A 64 6.71 -12.01 -0.64
C PRO A 64 5.43 -11.32 -1.20
N LEU A 65 5.42 -9.98 -1.31
CA LEU A 65 4.21 -9.21 -1.62
C LEU A 65 4.10 -8.81 -3.09
N THR A 66 2.88 -8.50 -3.55
CA THR A 66 2.57 -8.21 -4.96
C THR A 66 3.29 -6.97 -5.51
N GLY A 67 3.72 -6.04 -4.64
CA GLY A 67 4.56 -4.90 -5.04
C GLY A 67 6.02 -5.24 -5.34
N PHE A 68 6.46 -6.48 -5.11
CA PHE A 68 7.78 -6.97 -5.53
C PHE A 68 7.83 -7.43 -7.00
N LEU A 69 6.69 -7.87 -7.55
CA LEU A 69 6.56 -8.40 -8.91
C LEU A 69 7.10 -7.49 -10.04
N PRO A 70 6.91 -6.15 -10.01
CA PRO A 70 7.42 -5.30 -11.09
C PRO A 70 8.93 -5.02 -11.03
N LYS A 71 9.64 -5.39 -9.94
CA LYS A 71 11.09 -5.18 -9.80
C LYS A 71 11.93 -6.32 -10.40
N TRP A 72 11.35 -7.53 -10.58
CA TRP A 72 12.02 -8.70 -11.14
C TRP A 72 11.89 -8.79 -12.66
#